data_AF-A0A800K3P5-F1
#
_entry.id   AF-A0A800K3P5-F1
#
_cell.length_a   1.000
_cell.length_b   1.000
_cell.length_c   1.000
_cell.angle_alpha   90.00
_cell.angle_beta   90.00
_cell.angle_gamma   90.00
#
_symmetry.space_group_name_H-M   'P 1'
#
loop_
_entity.id
_entity.type
_entity.pdbx_description
1 polymer ?
#
loop_
_entity_poly.entity_id
_entity_poly.type
_entity_poly.pdbx_seq_one_letter_code
_entity_poly.pdbx_strand_id
1 'polypeptide(L)'
;MKSILILAISFLVIVQAYSCSCMQPTTYCASLQQADADIVILAYKVMDMQHGMKIKVVQVLNGTETRDTLIVWGDNGALCRLATAYFAINDTLIFGLHNCNHKDWHTALLVHF
;
A
#
# COMPACT_ATOMS: atom_id res chain seq x y z
N MET A 1 45.17 -29.97 -3.02
CA MET A 1 44.89 -29.01 -4.11
C MET A 1 43.48 -29.12 -4.74
N LYS A 2 42.71 -30.20 -4.52
CA LYS A 2 41.32 -30.33 -5.02
C LYS A 2 40.31 -29.47 -4.22
N SER A 3 40.54 -29.24 -2.93
CA SER A 3 39.64 -28.48 -2.06
C SER A 3 39.61 -26.97 -2.35
N ILE A 4 40.65 -26.42 -3.00
CA ILE A 4 40.70 -25.00 -3.39
C ILE A 4 39.81 -24.75 -4.62
N LEU A 5 39.63 -25.76 -5.48
CA LEU A 5 38.84 -25.63 -6.71
C LEU A 5 37.32 -25.52 -6.42
N ILE A 6 36.85 -26.10 -5.32
CA ILE A 6 35.43 -26.06 -4.92
C ILE A 6 35.05 -24.66 -4.41
N LEU A 7 35.99 -23.97 -3.74
CA LEU A 7 35.77 -22.62 -3.22
C LEU A 7 35.72 -21.55 -4.34
N ALA A 8 36.38 -21.82 -5.48
CA ALA A 8 36.37 -20.92 -6.63
C ALA A 8 35.06 -20.99 -7.43
N ILE A 9 34.36 -22.13 -7.40
CA ILE A 9 33.10 -22.34 -8.15
C ILE A 9 31.91 -21.67 -7.44
N SER A 10 31.97 -21.46 -6.13
CA SER A 10 30.89 -20.80 -5.37
C SER A 10 30.84 -19.27 -5.53
N PHE A 11 31.85 -18.64 -6.15
CA PHE A 11 31.89 -17.17 -6.34
C PHE A 11 31.28 -16.69 -7.68
N LEU A 12 30.92 -17.60 -8.58
CA LEU A 12 30.49 -17.26 -9.95
C LEU A 12 28.97 -17.13 -10.14
N VAL A 13 28.18 -17.24 -9.07
CA VAL A 13 26.72 -17.06 -9.11
C VAL A 13 26.37 -15.74 -8.42
N ILE A 14 26.77 -14.63 -9.02
CA ILE A 14 26.28 -13.30 -8.62
C ILE A 14 24.92 -13.14 -9.29
N VAL A 15 23.87 -13.67 -8.64
CA VAL A 15 22.50 -13.35 -9.01
C VAL A 15 22.31 -11.86 -8.73
N GLN A 16 21.90 -11.08 -9.72
CA GLN A 16 21.56 -9.68 -9.49
C GLN A 16 20.31 -9.63 -8.61
N ALA A 17 20.51 -9.40 -7.32
CA ALA A 17 19.44 -9.15 -6.37
C ALA A 17 18.94 -7.71 -6.60
N TYR A 18 17.82 -7.57 -7.28
CA TYR A 18 17.11 -6.30 -7.37
C TYR A 18 16.34 -6.11 -6.06
N SER A 19 16.85 -5.27 -5.15
CA SER A 19 16.01 -4.73 -4.09
C SER A 19 15.15 -3.64 -4.73
N CYS A 20 13.84 -3.84 -4.84
CA CYS A 20 12.95 -2.72 -5.06
C CYS A 20 13.04 -1.83 -3.81
N SER A 21 13.70 -0.68 -3.93
CA SER A 21 13.46 0.41 -2.98
C SER A 21 12.05 0.89 -3.25
N CYS A 22 11.16 0.70 -2.29
CA CYS A 22 9.79 1.20 -2.35
C CYS A 22 9.83 2.74 -2.35
N MET A 23 10.13 3.35 -3.49
CA MET A 23 10.14 4.80 -3.65
C MET A 23 8.70 5.25 -3.70
N GLN A 24 8.19 5.70 -2.56
CA GLN A 24 6.89 6.31 -2.49
C GLN A 24 6.93 7.69 -3.14
N PRO A 25 5.88 8.07 -3.88
CA PRO A 25 5.78 9.40 -4.44
C PRO A 25 5.79 10.44 -3.32
N THR A 26 6.59 11.50 -3.49
CA THR A 26 6.80 12.54 -2.49
C THR A 26 5.76 13.66 -2.55
N THR A 27 4.86 13.62 -3.52
CA THR A 27 3.84 14.65 -3.73
C THR A 27 2.47 14.01 -3.98
N TYR A 28 1.43 14.69 -3.55
CA TYR A 28 0.04 14.28 -3.74
C TYR A 28 -0.30 13.87 -5.17
N CYS A 29 0.01 14.74 -6.14
CA CYS A 29 -0.34 14.50 -7.54
C CYS A 29 0.40 13.29 -8.10
N ALA A 30 1.67 13.12 -7.73
CA ALA A 30 2.43 11.93 -8.12
C ALA A 30 1.82 10.66 -7.51
N SER A 31 1.36 10.73 -6.25
CA SER A 31 0.69 9.60 -5.60
C SER A 31 -0.62 9.23 -6.29
N LEU A 32 -1.43 10.21 -6.67
CA LEU A 32 -2.67 9.96 -7.41
C LEU A 32 -2.42 9.41 -8.82
N GLN A 33 -1.45 9.95 -9.54
CA GLN A 33 -1.09 9.48 -10.89
C GLN A 33 -0.53 8.07 -10.86
N GLN A 34 0.28 7.74 -9.86
CA GLN A 34 0.84 6.39 -9.70
C GLN A 34 -0.20 5.37 -9.22
N ALA A 35 -1.20 5.81 -8.44
CA ALA A 35 -2.22 4.93 -7.88
C ALA A 35 -3.22 4.39 -8.92
N ASP A 36 -3.47 5.13 -10.00
CA ASP A 36 -4.59 4.89 -10.92
C ASP A 36 -5.89 4.57 -10.15
N ALA A 37 -6.19 5.41 -9.16
CA ALA A 37 -7.25 5.14 -8.19
C ALA A 37 -8.65 5.34 -8.80
N ASP A 38 -9.55 4.38 -8.59
CA ASP A 38 -10.95 4.46 -9.02
C ASP A 38 -11.72 5.51 -8.23
N ILE A 39 -11.43 5.62 -6.93
CA ILE A 39 -12.06 6.57 -6.02
C ILE A 39 -11.01 7.28 -5.17
N VAL A 40 -11.25 8.56 -4.89
CA VAL A 40 -10.45 9.37 -3.97
C VAL A 40 -11.37 9.90 -2.88
N ILE A 41 -11.05 9.64 -1.62
CA ILE A 41 -11.90 9.99 -0.48
C ILE A 41 -11.08 10.61 0.66
N LEU A 42 -11.72 11.52 1.39
CA LEU A 42 -11.30 11.96 2.72
C LEU A 42 -12.02 11.08 3.74
N ALA A 43 -11.28 10.42 4.62
CA ALA A 43 -11.85 9.51 5.61
C ALA A 43 -10.98 9.47 6.87
N TYR A 44 -11.53 8.99 7.98
CA TYR A 44 -10.74 8.74 9.19
C TYR A 44 -10.78 7.27 9.60
N LYS A 45 -9.69 6.81 10.22
CA LYS A 45 -9.57 5.44 10.73
C LYS A 45 -10.48 5.26 11.96
N VAL A 46 -11.31 4.23 11.95
CA VAL A 46 -12.26 3.92 13.05
C VAL A 46 -11.77 2.74 13.88
N MET A 47 -11.16 1.74 13.24
CA MET A 47 -10.65 0.55 13.92
C MET A 47 -9.57 -0.15 13.10
N ASP A 48 -8.66 -0.81 13.81
CA ASP A 48 -7.72 -1.77 13.24
C ASP A 48 -8.41 -3.08 12.87
N MET A 49 -7.91 -3.71 11.81
CA MET A 49 -8.28 -5.05 11.40
C MET A 49 -7.00 -5.84 11.11
N GLN A 50 -7.07 -7.17 11.17
CA GLN A 50 -5.93 -7.99 10.82
C GLN A 50 -5.53 -7.70 9.36
N HIS A 51 -4.33 -7.16 9.12
CA HIS A 51 -3.83 -6.71 7.81
C HIS A 51 -4.62 -5.57 7.13
N GLY A 52 -5.46 -4.84 7.86
CA GLY A 52 -6.27 -3.77 7.30
C GLY A 52 -6.74 -2.77 8.32
N MET A 53 -7.73 -1.96 7.95
CA MET A 53 -8.44 -1.07 8.85
C MET A 53 -9.82 -0.75 8.31
N LYS A 54 -10.72 -0.36 9.21
CA LYS A 54 -12.01 0.22 8.83
C LYS A 54 -11.90 1.74 8.89
N ILE A 55 -12.40 2.39 7.85
CA ILE A 55 -12.45 3.86 7.74
C ILE A 55 -13.88 4.33 7.64
N LYS A 56 -14.14 5.57 8.08
CA LYS A 56 -15.40 6.27 7.87
C LYS A 56 -15.20 7.40 6.88
N VAL A 57 -15.98 7.39 5.80
CA VAL A 57 -15.93 8.39 4.73
C VAL A 57 -16.48 9.70 5.26
N VAL A 58 -15.69 10.76 5.12
CA VAL A 58 -16.10 12.14 5.40
C VAL A 58 -16.57 12.80 4.12
N GLN A 59 -15.81 12.62 3.03
CA GLN A 59 -16.11 13.23 1.74
C GLN A 59 -15.54 12.38 0.59
N VAL A 60 -16.30 12.27 -0.51
CA VAL A 60 -15.79 11.74 -1.78
C VAL A 60 -15.22 12.91 -2.59
N LEU A 61 -13.94 12.82 -2.94
CA LEU A 61 -13.21 13.83 -3.71
C LEU A 61 -13.18 13.50 -5.20
N ASN A 62 -13.14 12.21 -5.56
CA ASN A 62 -13.23 11.71 -6.92
C ASN A 62 -13.88 10.31 -6.96
N GLY A 63 -14.55 9.98 -8.07
CA GLY A 63 -15.24 8.70 -8.26
C GLY A 63 -16.62 8.66 -7.60
N THR A 64 -17.15 7.45 -7.38
CA THR A 64 -18.47 7.24 -6.77
C THR A 64 -18.38 6.22 -5.65
N GLU A 65 -18.76 6.62 -4.45
CA GLU A 65 -18.89 5.76 -3.28
C GLU A 65 -20.09 6.23 -2.47
N THR A 66 -20.93 5.30 -2.03
CA THR A 66 -22.18 5.59 -1.32
C THR A 66 -22.19 5.05 0.10
N ARG A 67 -21.25 4.17 0.44
CA ARG A 67 -21.09 3.62 1.78
C ARG A 67 -20.44 4.66 2.69
N ASP A 68 -20.89 4.70 3.92
CA ASP A 68 -20.33 5.57 4.96
C ASP A 68 -19.03 5.00 5.56
N THR A 69 -18.84 3.69 5.45
CA THR A 69 -17.72 2.95 6.03
C THR A 69 -17.18 1.94 5.05
N LEU A 70 -15.85 1.85 4.99
CA LEU A 70 -15.12 0.96 4.09
C LEU A 70 -14.07 0.17 4.85
N ILE A 71 -13.79 -1.04 4.37
CA ILE A 71 -12.64 -1.81 4.80
C ILE A 71 -11.52 -1.58 3.79
N VAL A 72 -10.40 -1.12 4.31
CA VAL A 72 -9.19 -0.86 3.56
C VAL A 72 -8.15 -1.88 3.96
N TRP A 73 -7.69 -2.66 2.98
CA TRP A 73 -6.58 -3.59 3.20
C TRP A 73 -5.25 -2.86 3.08
N GLY A 74 -4.43 -3.05 4.10
CA GLY A 74 -3.02 -2.72 4.06
C GLY A 74 -2.23 -3.87 3.48
N ASP A 75 -0.92 -3.72 3.51
CA ASP A 75 0.01 -4.76 3.10
C ASP A 75 0.84 -5.26 4.28
N ASN A 76 1.45 -6.44 4.12
CA ASN A 76 2.36 -7.04 5.09
C ASN A 76 3.82 -6.55 4.95
N GLY A 77 4.08 -5.57 4.08
CA GLY A 77 5.39 -4.98 3.85
C GLY A 77 6.16 -5.55 2.65
N ALA A 78 5.62 -6.54 1.94
CA ALA A 78 6.27 -7.17 0.78
C ALA A 78 5.94 -6.49 -0.57
N LEU A 79 4.86 -5.69 -0.64
CA LEU A 79 4.33 -5.11 -1.88
C LEU A 79 4.49 -3.59 -1.95
N CYS A 80 5.40 -3.00 -1.15
CA CYS A 80 5.71 -1.56 -1.16
C CYS A 80 4.53 -0.63 -0.87
N ARG A 81 3.49 -1.13 -0.18
CA ARG A 81 2.34 -0.33 0.25
C ARG A 81 2.51 0.11 1.71
N LEU A 82 1.82 1.18 2.09
CA LEU A 82 1.81 1.64 3.49
C LEU A 82 1.01 0.66 4.36
N ALA A 83 1.60 0.27 5.49
CA ALA A 83 0.89 -0.54 6.47
C ALA A 83 -0.17 0.32 7.18
N THR A 84 -1.38 -0.23 7.33
CA THR A 84 -2.49 0.46 8.03
C THR A 84 -2.21 0.69 9.52
N ALA A 85 -1.22 -0.03 10.07
CA ALA A 85 -0.73 0.12 11.44
C ALA A 85 0.01 1.45 11.69
N TYR A 86 0.45 2.16 10.65
CA TYR A 86 1.13 3.45 10.81
C TYR A 86 0.18 4.59 11.19
N PHE A 87 -1.13 4.43 10.99
CA PHE A 87 -2.12 5.46 11.28
C PHE A 87 -2.83 5.16 12.59
N ALA A 88 -3.00 6.16 13.44
CA ALA A 88 -3.76 6.05 14.66
C ALA A 88 -5.27 6.06 14.38
N ILE A 89 -6.05 5.53 15.31
CA ILE A 89 -7.51 5.68 15.27
C ILE A 89 -7.84 7.17 15.38
N ASN A 90 -8.80 7.62 14.57
CA ASN A 90 -9.20 9.01 14.32
C ASN A 90 -8.26 9.85 13.45
N ASP A 91 -7.15 9.31 12.96
CA ASP A 91 -6.35 10.00 11.94
C ASP A 91 -7.20 10.19 10.68
N THR A 92 -7.22 11.43 10.20
CA THR A 92 -7.94 11.81 8.98
C THR A 92 -6.95 11.84 7.82
N LEU A 93 -7.26 11.09 6.77
CA LEU A 93 -6.35 10.80 5.67
C LEU A 93 -7.10 10.94 4.33
N ILE A 94 -6.33 11.21 3.27
CA ILE A 94 -6.83 11.11 1.90
C ILE A 94 -6.40 9.76 1.33
N PHE A 95 -7.37 9.05 0.80
CA PHE A 95 -7.19 7.71 0.24
C PHE A 95 -7.42 7.74 -1.26
N GLY A 96 -6.47 7.22 -2.03
CA GLY A 96 -6.73 6.69 -3.37
C GLY A 96 -7.00 5.20 -3.26
N LEU A 97 -8.21 4.76 -3.61
CA LEU A 97 -8.61 3.35 -3.48
C LEU A 97 -8.84 2.74 -4.85
N HIS A 98 -8.41 1.50 -5.00
CA HIS A 98 -8.76 0.65 -6.13
C HIS A 98 -9.74 -0.43 -5.69
N ASN A 99 -10.80 -0.61 -6.45
CA ASN A 99 -11.87 -1.54 -6.16
C ASN A 99 -11.38 -2.95 -6.49
N CYS A 100 -11.20 -3.78 -5.46
CA CYS A 100 -10.82 -5.17 -5.71
C CYS A 100 -12.08 -5.94 -6.09
N ASN A 101 -12.01 -6.85 -7.06
CA ASN A 101 -13.14 -7.58 -7.68
C ASN A 101 -14.07 -8.39 -6.73
N HIS A 102 -13.92 -8.26 -5.42
CA HIS A 102 -14.82 -8.79 -4.43
C HIS A 102 -15.56 -7.59 -3.79
N LYS A 103 -16.89 -7.56 -3.93
CA LYS A 103 -17.79 -6.37 -3.85
C LYS A 103 -17.68 -5.44 -2.62
N ASP A 104 -16.90 -5.79 -1.62
CA ASP A 104 -16.79 -5.10 -0.33
C ASP A 104 -15.37 -4.66 0.04
N TRP A 105 -14.40 -4.80 -0.88
CA TRP A 105 -12.99 -4.67 -0.54
C TRP A 105 -12.26 -3.66 -1.41
N HIS A 106 -11.58 -2.72 -0.73
CA HIS A 106 -10.70 -1.76 -1.37
C HIS A 106 -9.26 -2.01 -0.93
N THR A 107 -8.33 -1.97 -1.88
CA THR A 107 -6.91 -1.83 -1.55
C THR A 107 -6.59 -0.35 -1.51
N ALA A 108 -5.99 0.14 -0.43
CA ALA A 108 -5.52 1.52 -0.40
C ALA A 108 -4.13 1.66 -1.00
N LEU A 109 -4.00 2.60 -1.93
CA LEU A 109 -2.78 3.37 -2.05
C LEU A 109 -2.97 4.66 -1.23
N LEU A 110 -2.46 4.63 -0.01
CA LEU A 110 -2.54 5.77 0.89
C LEU A 110 -1.71 6.94 0.34
N VAL A 111 -2.33 8.11 0.22
CA VAL A 111 -1.64 9.36 -0.10
C VAL A 111 -1.46 10.11 1.22
N HIS A 112 -0.32 9.91 1.87
CA HIS A 112 0.00 10.61 3.11
C HIS A 112 0.63 11.98 2.83
N PHE A 113 0.39 12.94 3.74
CA PHE A 113 1.10 14.21 3.84
C PHE A 113 1.79 14.31 5.18
#